data_AF-A0A7L3MH32-F1
#
_entry.id   AF-A0A7L3MH32-F1
#
_cell.length_a   1.000
_cell.length_b   1.000
_cell.length_c   1.000
_cell.angle_alpha   90.00
_cell.angle_beta   90.00
_cell.angle_gamma   90.00
#
_symmetry.space_group_name_H-M   'P 1'
#
loop_
_entity.id
_entity.type
_entity.pdbx_description
1 polymer ?
#
loop_
_entity_poly.entity_id
_entity_poly.type
_entity_poly.pdbx_seq_one_letter_code
_entity_poly.pdbx_strand_id
1 'polypeptide(L)' 'RQPVTKNTFRQYRVLGKGGFGEVCACQVRATGKMYACKRLEKKRIKKRKGESMALNEKQILEKVNSQFVVSI' A
#
# COMPACT_ATOMS: atom_id res chain seq x y z
N ARG A 1 -11.95 6.45 14.68
CA ARG A 1 -10.63 6.24 14.01
C ARG A 1 -10.13 7.59 13.54
N GLN A 2 -8.89 7.97 13.88
CA GLN A 2 -8.31 9.20 13.32
C GLN A 2 -7.99 9.02 11.83
N PRO A 3 -8.13 10.07 11.00
CA PRO A 3 -7.87 9.98 9.57
C PRO A 3 -6.38 9.74 9.29
N VAL A 4 -6.09 8.76 8.43
CA VAL A 4 -4.74 8.52 7.93
C VAL A 4 -4.46 9.47 6.77
N THR A 5 -3.37 10.23 6.86
CA THR A 5 -2.95 11.18 5.82
C THR A 5 -1.52 10.90 5.37
N LYS A 6 -1.04 11.64 4.36
CA LYS A 6 0.37 11.54 3.93
C LYS A 6 1.36 11.86 5.05
N ASN A 7 0.96 12.70 6.01
CA ASN A 7 1.80 13.11 7.14
C ASN A 7 1.89 12.04 8.23
N THR A 8 1.02 11.03 8.22
CA THR A 8 1.08 9.91 9.17
C THR A 8 2.36 9.09 9.01
N PHE A 9 2.96 9.10 7.82
CA PHE A 9 4.14 8.30 7.49
C PHE A 9 5.34 9.15 7.08
N ARG A 10 6.54 8.66 7.38
CA ARG A 10 7.78 9.08 6.73
C ARG A 10 8.12 8.10 5.62
N GLN A 11 8.46 8.59 4.45
CA GLN A 11 8.78 7.78 3.27
C GLN A 11 10.30 7.68 3.10
N TYR A 12 10.77 6.51 2.70
CA TYR A 12 12.17 6.20 2.44
C TYR A 12 12.32 5.72 0.99
N ARG A 13 13.43 5.03 0.69
CA ARG A 13 13.75 4.51 -0.63
C ARG A 13 12.69 3.55 -1.18
N VAL A 14 12.66 3.46 -2.50
CA VAL A 14 11.89 2.47 -3.25
C VAL A 14 12.47 1.08 -2.96
N LEU A 15 11.58 0.12 -2.69
CA LEU A 15 11.87 -1.30 -2.51
C LEU A 15 11.68 -2.09 -3.81
N GLY A 16 10.79 -1.64 -4.68
CA GLY A 16 10.53 -2.28 -5.98
C GLY A 16 9.49 -1.55 -6.82
N LYS A 17 9.34 -1.96 -8.08
CA LYS A 17 8.34 -1.45 -9.01
C LYS A 17 7.33 -2.54 -9.37
N GLY A 18 6.07 -2.17 -9.49
CA GLY A 18 4.96 -3.06 -9.86
C GLY A 18 4.16 -2.52 -11.05
N GLY A 19 3.11 -3.26 -11.43
CA GLY A 19 2.33 -2.96 -12.64
C GLY A 19 1.66 -1.57 -12.66
N PHE A 20 1.31 -1.04 -11.48
CA PHE A 20 0.59 0.23 -11.33
C PHE A 20 1.36 1.32 -10.60
N GLY A 21 2.63 1.11 -10.24
CA GLY A 21 3.42 2.07 -9.49
C GLY A 21 4.61 1.42 -8.80
N GLU A 22 4.95 1.91 -7.62
CA GLU A 22 6.12 1.49 -6.86
C GLU A 22 5.78 1.12 -5.42
N VAL A 23 6.66 0.36 -4.79
CA VAL A 23 6.63 0.06 -3.37
C VAL A 23 7.77 0.82 -2.71
N CYS A 24 7.49 1.67 -1.71
CA CYS A 24 8.52 2.34 -0.93
C CYS A 24 8.48 1.90 0.53
N ALA A 25 9.64 1.86 1.20
CA ALA A 25 9.67 1.69 2.64
C ALA A 25 9.05 2.93 3.31
N CYS A 26 8.22 2.73 4.33
CA CYS A 26 7.67 3.80 5.13
C CYS A 26 7.68 3.46 6.61
N GLN A 27 7.61 4.50 7.44
CA GLN A 27 7.58 4.38 8.89
C GLN A 27 6.42 5.20 9.43
N VAL A 28 5.65 4.64 10.37
CA VAL A 28 4.63 5.40 11.11
C VAL A 28 5.35 6.41 12.01
N ARG A 29 5.08 7.70 11.83
CA ARG A 29 5.81 8.75 12.59
C ARG A 29 5.61 8.64 14.10
N ALA A 30 4.41 8.24 14.53
CA ALA A 30 4.07 8.14 15.95
C ALA A 30 4.68 6.93 16.67
N THR A 31 4.87 5.80 15.97
CA THR A 31 5.27 4.53 16.62
C THR A 31 6.64 4.03 16.19
N GLY A 32 7.23 4.59 15.12
CA GLY A 32 8.49 4.12 14.56
C GLY A 32 8.39 2.77 13.81
N LYS A 33 7.20 2.15 13.74
CA LYS A 33 7.03 0.84 13.07
C LYS A 33 7.19 0.96 11.55
N MET A 34 7.96 0.04 10.98
CA MET A 34 8.30 -0.03 9.55
C MET A 34 7.26 -0.82 8.76
N TYR A 35 6.97 -0.36 7.54
CA TYR A 35 6.03 -0.95 6.61
C TYR A 35 6.49 -0.78 5.15
N ALA A 36 5.85 -1.51 4.24
CA ALA A 36 5.94 -1.30 2.81
C ALA A 36 4.69 -0.55 2.32
N CYS A 37 4.87 0.59 1.65
CA CYS A 37 3.78 1.35 1.05
C CYS A 37 3.73 1.08 -0.46
N LYS A 38 2.79 0.23 -0.88
CA LYS A 38 2.50 -0.03 -2.29
C LYS A 38 1.65 1.13 -2.84
N ARG A 39 2.23 1.93 -3.73
CA ARG A 39 1.54 3.06 -4.38
C ARG A 39 0.97 2.63 -5.72
N LEU A 40 -0.30 2.95 -5.91
CA LEU A 40 -0.99 2.73 -7.18
C LEU A 40 -1.29 4.08 -7.83
N GLU A 41 -0.74 4.31 -9.01
CA GLU A 41 -0.96 5.54 -9.77
C GLU A 41 -2.37 5.53 -10.38
N LYS A 42 -3.24 6.42 -9.88
CA LYS A 42 -4.64 6.53 -10.32
C LYS A 42 -4.80 6.62 -11.85
N LYS A 43 -3.91 7.38 -12.52
CA LYS A 43 -3.91 7.51 -13.99
C LYS A 43 -3.66 6.16 -14.69
N ARG A 44 -2.74 5.33 -14.18
CA ARG A 44 -2.42 4.01 -14.74
C ARG A 44 -3.52 2.98 -14.48
N ILE A 45 -4.12 3.02 -13.29
CA ILE A 45 -5.28 2.18 -12.96
C ILE A 45 -6.40 2.46 -13.96
N LYS A 46 -6.81 3.73 -14.11
CA LYS A 46 -7.88 4.13 -15.02
C LYS A 46 -7.58 3.73 -16.47
N LYS A 47 -6.35 3.99 -16.95
CA LYS A 47 -5.93 3.66 -18.32
C LYS A 47 -6.08 2.17 -18.64
N ARG A 48 -5.83 1.29 -17.66
CA ARG A 48 -5.87 -0.17 -17.84
C ARG A 48 -7.15 -0.82 -17.30
N LYS A 49 -8.14 -0.02 -16.86
CA LYS A 49 -9.38 -0.49 -16.22
C LYS A 49 -9.11 -1.46 -15.05
N GLY A 50 -8.09 -1.13 -14.23
CA GLY A 50 -7.57 -1.98 -13.15
C GLY A 50 -8.27 -1.82 -11.79
N GLU A 51 -9.38 -1.08 -11.72
CA GLU A 51 -10.06 -0.72 -10.47
C GLU A 51 -10.52 -1.95 -9.69
N SER A 52 -11.16 -2.91 -10.37
CA SER A 52 -11.65 -4.15 -9.75
C SER A 52 -10.50 -4.98 -9.18
N MET A 53 -9.40 -5.13 -9.93
CA MET A 53 -8.21 -5.85 -9.48
C MET A 53 -7.60 -5.22 -8.22
N ALA A 54 -7.45 -3.88 -8.20
CA ALA A 54 -6.90 -3.17 -7.05
C ALA A 54 -7.81 -3.27 -5.80
N LEU A 55 -9.12 -3.21 -5.98
CA LEU A 55 -10.08 -3.37 -4.89
C LEU A 55 -10.10 -4.80 -4.36
N ASN A 56 -10.04 -5.79 -5.25
CA ASN A 56 -10.01 -7.20 -4.89
C ASN A 56 -8.77 -7.54 -4.05
N GLU A 57 -7.58 -7.06 -4.45
CA GLU A 57 -6.35 -7.21 -3.65
C GLU A 57 -6.54 -6.68 -2.22
N LYS A 58 -7.08 -5.46 -2.09
CA LYS A 58 -7.35 -4.83 -0.79
C LYS A 58 -8.33 -5.66 0.05
N GLN A 59 -9.44 -6.10 -0.54
CA GLN A 59 -10.49 -6.84 0.18
C GLN A 59 -10.03 -8.23 0.64
N ILE A 60 -9.22 -8.91 -0.16
CA ILE A 60 -8.65 -10.21 0.23
C ILE A 60 -7.67 -10.04 1.38
N LEU A 61 -6.72 -9.10 1.26
CA LEU A 61 -5.70 -8.88 2.30
C LEU A 61 -6.28 -8.37 3.63
N GLU A 62 -7.39 -7.62 3.61
CA GLU A 62 -8.10 -7.23 4.84
C GLU A 62 -8.76 -8.39 5.58
N LYS A 63 -9.12 -9.47 4.87
CA LYS A 63 -9.84 -10.62 5.46
C LYS A 63 -8.89 -11.72 5.94
N VAL A 64 -7.65 -11.75 5.44
CA VAL A 64 -6.68 -12.80 5.75
C VAL A 64 -5.81 -12.39 6.94
N ASN A 65 -5.74 -13.25 7.96
CA ASN A 65 -4.84 -13.10 9.09
C ASN A 65 -3.98 -14.37 9.23
N SER A 66 -2.86 -14.42 8.51
CA SER A 66 -1.93 -15.55 8.49
C SER A 66 -0.50 -15.03 8.57
N GLN A 67 0.37 -15.70 9.32
CA GLN A 67 1.80 -15.35 9.39
C GLN A 67 2.54 -15.57 8.07
N PHE A 68 1.95 -16.33 7.14
CA PHE A 68 2.51 -16.62 5.82
C PHE A 68 1.98 -15.71 4.71
N VAL A 69 1.05 -14.79 5.05
CA VAL A 69 0.48 -13.83 4.11
C VAL A 69 0.74 -12.43 4.62
N VAL A 70 1.14 -11.53 3.72
CA VAL A 70 1.39 -10.13 4.05
C VAL A 70 0.13 -9.47 4.61
N SER A 71 0.24 -8.85 5.79
CA SER A 71 -0.87 -8.14 6.43
C SER A 71 -0.96 -6.68 5.97
N ILE A 72 -2.19 -6.16 5.86
CA ILE A 72 -2.49 -4.76 5.47
C ILE A 72 -2.85 -3.87 6.66
#